data_AF-A0A1Q2YX74-F1
#
_entry.id   AF-A0A1Q2YX74-F1
#
_cell.length_a   1.000
_cell.length_b   1.000
_cell.length_c   1.000
_cell.angle_alpha   90.00
_cell.angle_beta   90.00
_cell.angle_gamma   90.00
#
_symmetry.space_group_name_H-M   'P 1'
#
loop_
_entity.id
_entity.type
_entity.pdbx_description
1 polymer ?
#
loop_
_entity_poly.entity_id
_entity_poly.type
_entity_poly.pdbx_seq_one_letter_code
_entity_poly.pdbx_strand_id
1 'polypeptide(L)' 'MILTLAAFAQLATACGPTVHVDTLAAVARTESRFNTLAIGDNTARRSYAPATPEQAVALAVDRHGIGTLLEG' A
#
# COMPACT_ATOMS: atom_id res chain seq x y z
N MET A 1 -6.37 5.06 5.20
CA MET A 1 -7.74 4.51 5.18
C MET A 1 -7.62 3.00 5.34
N ILE A 2 -8.44 2.37 6.18
CA ILE A 2 -8.41 0.91 6.34
C ILE A 2 -9.50 0.30 5.44
N LEU A 3 -9.14 -0.65 4.57
CA LEU A 3 -10.12 -1.39 3.79
C LEU A 3 -10.83 -2.44 4.65
N THR A 4 -12.12 -2.62 4.42
CA THR A 4 -12.83 -3.80 4.92
C THR A 4 -12.40 -5.03 4.13
N LEU A 5 -12.55 -6.22 4.72
CA LEU A 5 -12.26 -7.47 4.02
C LEU A 5 -13.09 -7.63 2.74
N ALA A 6 -14.36 -7.21 2.75
CA ALA A 6 -15.23 -7.27 1.59
C ALA A 6 -14.79 -6.32 0.46
N ALA A 7 -14.33 -5.11 0.80
CA ALA A 7 -13.79 -4.18 -0.18
C ALA A 7 -12.46 -4.70 -0.77
N PHE A 8 -11.61 -5.30 0.07
CA PHE A 8 -10.39 -5.95 -0.39
C PHE A 8 -10.67 -7.14 -1.31
N ALA A 9 -11.67 -7.97 -1.01
CA ALA A 9 -12.04 -9.12 -1.85
C ALA A 9 -12.48 -8.71 -3.27
N GLN A 10 -13.17 -7.57 -3.40
CA GLN A 10 -13.53 -7.00 -4.70
C GLN A 10 -12.27 -6.58 -5.47
N LEU A 11 -11.33 -5.92 -4.80
CA LEU A 11 -10.05 -5.54 -5.41
C LEU A 11 -9.23 -6.78 -5.82
N ALA A 12 -9.18 -7.81 -4.97
CA ALA A 12 -8.50 -9.07 -5.25
C ALA A 12 -9.08 -9.75 -6.50
N THR A 13 -10.41 -9.76 -6.65
CA THR A 13 -11.07 -10.30 -7.85
C THR A 13 -10.71 -9.53 -9.11
N ALA A 14 -10.58 -8.20 -9.01
CA ALA A 14 -10.25 -7.35 -10.15
C ALA A 14 -8.76 -7.41 -10.55
N CYS A 15 -7.86 -7.46 -9.56
CA CYS A 15 -6.42 -7.27 -9.78
C CYS A 15 -5.58 -8.55 -9.67
N GLY A 16 -6.09 -9.61 -9.03
CA GLY A 16 -5.38 -10.88 -8.85
C GLY A 16 -6.29 -12.10 -8.94
N PRO A 17 -7.12 -12.25 -10.00
CA PRO A 17 -8.17 -13.28 -10.07
C PRO A 17 -7.64 -14.72 -10.08
N THR A 18 -6.36 -14.93 -10.38
CA THR A 18 -5.73 -16.26 -10.43
C THR A 18 -5.17 -16.72 -9.08
N VAL A 19 -5.17 -15.84 -8.06
CA VAL A 19 -4.71 -16.17 -6.71
C VAL A 19 -5.93 -16.23 -5.78
N HIS A 20 -5.99 -17.25 -4.92
CA HIS A 20 -7.10 -17.39 -3.98
C HIS A 20 -7.21 -16.15 -3.08
N VAL A 21 -8.43 -15.64 -2.90
CA VAL A 21 -8.69 -14.39 -2.17
C VAL A 21 -8.12 -14.40 -0.75
N ASP A 22 -8.17 -15.55 -0.06
CA ASP A 22 -7.63 -15.69 1.29
C ASP A 22 -6.10 -15.54 1.33
N THR A 23 -5.39 -15.99 0.29
CA THR A 23 -3.95 -15.82 0.18
C THR A 23 -3.60 -14.34 0.04
N LEU A 24 -4.30 -13.62 -0.86
CA LEU A 24 -4.11 -12.18 -1.03
C LEU A 24 -4.48 -11.41 0.25
N ALA A 25 -5.54 -11.81 0.93
CA ALA A 25 -5.97 -11.19 2.18
C ALA A 25 -4.96 -11.42 3.32
N ALA A 26 -4.37 -12.61 3.40
CA ALA A 26 -3.32 -12.92 4.37
C ALA A 26 -2.07 -12.04 4.15
N VAL A 27 -1.66 -11.85 2.90
CA VAL A 27 -0.56 -10.94 2.54
C VAL A 27 -0.91 -9.50 2.95
N ALA A 28 -2.04 -8.95 2.48
CA ALA A 28 -2.42 -7.58 2.78
C ALA A 28 -2.60 -7.32 4.29
N ARG A 29 -3.11 -8.31 5.04
CA ARG A 29 -3.19 -8.23 6.50
C ARG A 29 -1.82 -8.19 7.17
N THR A 30 -0.89 -9.01 6.68
CA THR A 30 0.47 -9.12 7.25
C THR A 30 1.29 -7.87 6.95
N GLU A 31 1.26 -7.40 5.72
CA GLU A 31 2.09 -6.29 5.26
C GLU A 31 1.59 -4.92 5.74
N SER A 32 0.27 -4.70 5.73
CA SER A 32 -0.29 -3.37 5.98
C SER A 32 -1.50 -3.34 6.92
N ARG A 33 -2.01 -4.49 7.35
CA ARG A 33 -3.30 -4.60 8.06
C ARG A 33 -4.45 -3.93 7.28
N PHE A 34 -4.41 -4.04 5.94
CA PHE A 34 -5.35 -3.36 5.04
C PHE A 34 -5.33 -1.83 5.09
N ASN A 35 -4.31 -1.22 5.71
CA ASN A 35 -4.14 0.22 5.67
C ASN A 35 -3.55 0.65 4.32
N THR A 36 -4.35 1.33 3.51
CA THR A 36 -3.94 1.82 2.18
C THR A 36 -2.86 2.89 2.24
N LEU A 37 -2.56 3.45 3.42
CA LEU A 37 -1.54 4.47 3.61
C LEU A 37 -0.29 3.92 4.29
N ALA A 38 -0.26 2.66 4.74
CA ALA A 38 0.93 2.12 5.38
C ALA A 38 2.07 1.99 4.36
N ILE A 39 3.24 2.53 4.72
CA ILE A 39 4.47 2.43 3.92
C ILE A 39 5.53 1.75 4.77
N GLY A 40 6.06 0.63 4.28
CA GLY A 40 7.25 -0.04 4.84
C GLY A 40 8.47 0.23 3.95
N ASP A 41 9.49 0.88 4.49
CA ASP A 41 10.79 1.04 3.85
C ASP A 41 11.74 -0.04 4.36
N ASN A 42 12.02 -1.03 3.52
CA ASN A 42 12.92 -2.14 3.85
C ASN A 42 14.39 -1.74 3.89
N THR A 43 14.79 -0.69 3.16
CA THR A 43 16.17 -0.17 3.14
C THR A 43 16.48 0.53 4.45
N ALA A 44 15.60 1.45 4.87
CA ALA A 44 15.75 2.16 6.13
C ALA A 44 15.29 1.34 7.35
N ARG A 45 14.61 0.21 7.11
CA ARG A 45 13.90 -0.61 8.12
C ARG A 45 12.97 0.24 8.98
N ARG A 46 12.16 1.06 8.32
CA ARG A 46 11.20 1.97 8.96
C ARG A 46 9.80 1.76 8.42
N SER A 47 8.81 2.05 9.25
CA SER A 47 7.40 2.04 8.87
C SER A 47 6.80 3.42 9.09
N TYR A 48 5.90 3.81 8.18
CA TYR A 48 5.25 5.09 8.18
C TYR A 48 3.73 4.91 8.05
N ALA A 49 2.98 5.80 8.69
CA ALA A 49 1.52 5.86 8.62
C ALA A 49 1.07 7.31 8.38
N PRO A 50 1.25 7.84 7.16
CA PRO A 50 0.73 9.14 6.75
C PRO A 50 -0.78 9.24 6.95
N ALA A 51 -1.27 10.46 7.19
CA ALA A 51 -2.69 10.69 7.43
C ALA A 51 -3.50 10.76 6.14
N THR A 52 -2.88 11.17 5.02
CA THR A 52 -3.56 11.36 3.74
C THR A 52 -2.83 10.66 2.59
N PRO A 53 -3.53 10.38 1.47
CA PRO A 53 -2.90 9.88 0.25
C PRO A 53 -1.78 10.78 -0.27
N GLU A 54 -1.95 12.10 -0.23
CA GLU A 54 -0.97 13.08 -0.74
C GLU A 54 0.32 13.03 0.08
N GLN A 55 0.20 12.91 1.41
CA GLN A 55 1.36 12.72 2.29
C GLN A 55 2.06 11.38 2.03
N ALA A 56 1.30 10.32 1.77
CA ALA A 56 1.87 9.02 1.42
C ALA A 56 2.64 9.06 0.10
N VAL A 57 2.10 9.73 -0.92
CA VAL A 57 2.77 9.94 -2.21
C VAL A 57 4.04 10.77 -2.03
N ALA A 58 3.95 11.92 -1.36
CA ALA A 58 5.12 12.79 -1.13
C ALA A 58 6.24 12.06 -0.39
N LEU A 59 5.89 11.27 0.63
CA LEU A 59 6.85 10.47 1.38
C LEU A 59 7.48 9.36 0.52
N ALA A 60 6.69 8.66 -0.29
CA ALA A 60 7.21 7.61 -1.17
C ALA A 60 8.17 8.19 -2.22
N VAL A 61 7.86 9.36 -2.78
CA VAL A 61 8.69 10.06 -3.78
C VAL A 61 10.03 10.49 -3.17
N ASP A 62 10.01 11.11 -1.98
CA ASP A 62 11.23 11.49 -1.22
C ASP A 62 12.14 10.29 -0.97
N ARG A 63 11.56 9.16 -0.57
CA ARG A 63 12.33 7.96 -0.16
C ARG A 63 12.83 7.11 -1.32
N HIS A 64 12.17 7.14 -2.46
CA HIS A 64 12.61 6.42 -3.66
C HIS A 64 13.47 7.26 -4.60
N GLY A 65 13.74 8.54 -4.27
CA GLY A 65 14.56 9.42 -5.10
C GLY A 65 13.92 9.75 -6.46
N ILE A 66 12.61 9.52 -6.63
CA ILE A 66 11.85 9.75 -7.88
C ILE A 66 11.35 11.21 -7.96
N GLY A 67 11.91 12.11 -7.14
CA GLY A 67 11.53 13.53 -7.07
C GLY A 67 11.65 14.30 -8.37
N THR A 68 12.30 13.74 -9.40
CA THR A 68 12.51 14.38 -10.70
C THR A 68 11.45 14.07 -11.76
N LEU A 69 10.45 13.22 -11.51
CA LEU A 69 9.45 12.82 -12.53
C LEU A 69 8.08 13.51 -12.39
N LEU A 70 7.87 14.36 -11.40
CA LEU A 70 6.57 15.01 -11.14
C LEU A 70 6.56 16.53 -11.42
N GLU A 71 7.65 17.09 -11.95
CA GLU A 71 7.74 18.50 -12.41
C GLU A 71 7.74 18.65 -13.94
N GLY A 72 7.25 17.64 -14.68
CA GLY A 72 7.18 17.64 -16.15
C GLY A 72 5.76 17.66 -16.68
#